data_AF-A0A483UWN4-F1
#
_entry.id   AF-A0A483UWN4-F1
#
_cell.length_a   1.000
_cell.length_b   1.000
_cell.length_c   1.000
_cell.angle_alpha   90.00
_cell.angle_beta   90.00
_cell.angle_gamma   90.00
#
_symmetry.space_group_name_H-M   'P 1'
#
loop_
_entity.id
_entity.type
_entity.pdbx_description
1 polymer ?
#
loop_
_entity_poly.entity_id
_entity_poly.type
_entity_poly.pdbx_seq_one_letter_code
_entity_poly.pdbx_strand_id
1 'polypeptide(L)' 'AKKRVTINGGGSYITLNASGIESATQGEYLTKAGHYGRKEKASKQEDFPNLAPETTEPCSKFRFS' A
#
# COMPACT_ATOMS: atom_id res chain seq x y z
N ALA A 1 18.23 13.78 14.29
CA ALA A 1 19.13 13.54 13.14
C ALA A 1 18.47 14.09 11.87
N LYS A 2 19.21 14.85 11.04
CA LYS A 2 18.70 15.35 9.75
C LYS A 2 18.66 14.17 8.76
N LYS A 3 17.50 13.53 8.63
CA LYS A 3 17.29 12.45 7.65
C LYS A 3 17.33 13.05 6.25
N ARG A 4 18.28 12.59 5.44
CA ARG A 4 18.43 12.94 4.02
C ARG A 4 18.87 11.70 3.26
N VAL A 5 18.28 11.45 2.11
CA VAL A 5 18.70 10.39 1.19
C VAL A 5 18.94 10.99 -0.19
N THR A 6 20.04 10.59 -0.83
CA THR A 6 20.41 11.02 -2.18
C THR A 6 20.69 9.77 -3.01
N ILE A 7 20.07 9.69 -4.17
CA ILE A 7 20.23 8.61 -5.15
C ILE A 7 20.89 9.23 -6.38
N ASN A 8 22.02 8.67 -6.83
CA ASN A 8 22.81 9.18 -7.95
C ASN A 8 22.82 8.17 -9.11
N GLY A 9 22.88 8.65 -10.34
CA GLY A 9 23.05 7.80 -11.52
C GLY A 9 23.13 8.59 -12.83
N GLY A 10 24.09 8.24 -13.71
CA GLY A 10 24.19 8.80 -15.06
C GLY A 10 24.28 10.33 -15.11
N GLY A 11 25.02 10.96 -14.19
CA GLY A 11 25.13 12.43 -14.08
C GLY A 11 23.92 13.12 -13.45
N SER A 12 22.92 12.35 -13.04
CA SER A 12 21.69 12.85 -12.40
C SER A 12 21.65 12.50 -10.91
N TYR A 13 20.84 13.23 -10.16
CA TYR A 13 20.57 12.94 -8.76
C TYR A 13 19.13 13.25 -8.36
N ILE A 14 18.66 12.58 -7.32
CA ILE A 14 17.43 12.89 -6.59
C ILE A 14 17.76 12.91 -5.10
N THR A 15 17.39 14.00 -4.41
CA THR A 15 17.59 14.19 -2.97
C THR A 15 16.24 14.39 -2.28
N LEU A 16 16.01 13.63 -1.20
CA LEU A 16 14.84 13.74 -0.33
C LEU A 16 15.29 14.23 1.05
N ASN A 17 14.66 15.30 1.54
CA ASN A 17 14.92 15.85 2.86
C ASN A 17 13.61 16.33 3.52
N ALA A 18 13.71 16.91 4.72
CA ALA A 18 12.54 17.38 5.47
C ALA A 18 11.78 18.53 4.79
N SER A 19 12.46 19.29 3.93
CA SER A 19 11.90 20.44 3.21
C SER A 19 11.32 20.07 1.84
N GLY A 20 11.64 18.89 1.30
CA GLY A 20 11.05 18.40 0.07
C GLY A 20 11.95 17.48 -0.77
N ILE A 21 11.65 17.48 -2.07
CA ILE A 21 12.31 16.69 -3.11
C ILE A 21 13.05 17.63 -4.06
N GLU A 22 14.33 17.36 -4.29
CA GLU A 22 15.15 18.05 -5.29
C GLU A 22 15.68 17.02 -6.28
N SER A 23 15.72 17.37 -7.57
CA SER A 23 16.36 16.54 -8.58
C SER A 23 17.08 17.42 -9.60
N ALA A 24 18.13 16.88 -10.19
CA ALA A 24 18.77 17.46 -11.38
C ALA A 24 19.13 16.35 -12.36
N THR A 25 19.00 16.64 -13.65
CA THR A 25 19.43 15.77 -14.75
C THR A 25 20.14 16.61 -15.81
N GLN A 26 21.09 16.02 -16.51
CA GLN A 26 21.66 16.64 -17.69
C GLN A 26 20.76 16.34 -18.89
N GLY A 27 20.04 17.36 -19.37
CA GLY A 27 19.11 17.23 -20.49
C GLY A 27 17.64 17.26 -20.04
N GLU A 28 16.80 16.42 -20.66
CA GLU A 28 15.35 16.43 -20.46
C GLU A 28 14.88 15.42 -19.39
N TYR A 29 13.81 15.77 -18.68
CA TYR A 29 13.11 14.86 -17.76
C TYR A 29 12.12 13.98 -18.51
N LEU A 30 12.51 12.73 -18.78
CA LEU A 30 11.61 11.74 -19.39
C LEU A 30 10.67 11.14 -18.34
N THR A 31 9.40 11.56 -18.35
CA THR A 31 8.37 10.95 -17.49
C THR A 31 7.66 9.84 -18.27
N LYS A 32 7.94 8.58 -17.93
CA LYS A 32 7.15 7.43 -18.43
C LYS A 32 6.05 7.11 -17.42
N ALA A 33 4.87 7.68 -17.62
CA ALA A 33 3.69 7.25 -16.87
C ALA A 33 3.16 5.95 -17.47
N GLY A 34 3.11 4.87 -16.68
CA GLY A 34 2.35 3.69 -17.07
C GLY A 34 0.86 4.03 -17.09
N HIS A 35 0.18 3.84 -18.22
CA HIS A 35 -1.26 3.98 -18.28
C HIS A 35 -1.91 2.87 -17.44
N TYR A 36 -2.32 3.20 -16.21
CA TYR A 36 -3.10 2.29 -15.39
C TYR A 36 -4.58 2.58 -15.60
N GLY A 37 -5.17 1.90 -16.59
CA GLY A 37 -6.60 1.97 -16.84
C GLY A 37 -7.42 1.47 -15.63
N ARG A 38 -8.70 1.85 -15.57
CA ARG A 38 -9.62 1.32 -14.56
C ARG A 38 -9.70 -0.18 -14.73
N LYS A 39 -9.25 -0.94 -13.73
CA LYS A 39 -9.46 -2.38 -13.67
C LYS A 39 -10.96 -2.65 -13.47
N GLU A 40 -11.48 -3.63 -14.19
CA GLU A 40 -12.85 -4.10 -14.00
C GLU A 40 -13.03 -4.71 -12.60
N LYS A 41 -14.30 -4.86 -12.18
CA LYS A 41 -14.64 -5.49 -10.90
C LYS A 41 -14.01 -6.88 -10.85
N ALA A 42 -13.41 -7.24 -9.71
CA ALA A 42 -12.94 -8.59 -9.48
C ALA A 42 -14.11 -9.58 -9.62
N SER A 43 -14.00 -10.54 -10.55
CA SER A 43 -14.99 -11.60 -10.77
C SER A 43 -14.53 -12.96 -10.21
N LYS A 44 -13.50 -12.96 -9.36
CA LYS A 44 -13.08 -14.20 -8.70
C LYS A 44 -14.18 -14.63 -7.74
N GLN A 45 -14.75 -15.79 -8.01
CA GLN A 45 -15.65 -16.47 -7.08
C GLN A 45 -14.78 -16.96 -5.93
N GLU A 46 -14.84 -16.27 -4.79
CA GLU A 46 -14.22 -16.77 -3.57
C GLU A 46 -15.03 -17.96 -3.07
N ASP A 47 -14.35 -19.09 -2.87
CA ASP A 47 -14.90 -20.23 -2.17
C ASP A 47 -14.90 -19.87 -0.68
N PHE A 48 -15.99 -19.26 -0.22
CA PHE A 48 -16.18 -18.99 1.19
C PHE A 48 -16.36 -20.33 1.91
N PRO A 49 -15.45 -20.73 2.82
CA PRO A 49 -15.67 -21.92 3.60
C PRO A 49 -16.99 -21.77 4.35
N ASN A 50 -17.85 -22.78 4.24
CA ASN A 50 -19.13 -22.84 4.94
C ASN A 50 -18.84 -22.70 6.45
N LEU A 51 -19.28 -21.58 7.05
CA LEU A 51 -19.17 -21.39 8.48
C LEU A 51 -19.91 -22.54 9.15
N ALA A 52 -19.22 -23.27 10.04
CA ALA A 52 -19.78 -24.42 10.74
C ALA A 52 -21.13 -24.04 11.40
N PRO A 53 -22.10 -24.97 11.50
CA PRO A 53 -23.37 -24.69 12.13
C PRO A 53 -23.16 -24.23 13.57
N GLU A 54 -23.99 -23.28 14.01
CA GLU A 54 -23.89 -22.64 15.33
C GLU A 54 -23.65 -23.66 16.43
N THR A 55 -22.58 -23.45 17.20
CA THR A 55 -22.38 -24.18 18.44
C THR A 55 -23.49 -23.71 19.37
N THR A 56 -24.43 -24.59 19.70
CA THR A 56 -25.36 -24.41 20.81
C THR A 56 -24.53 -24.18 22.08
N GLU A 57 -24.26 -22.92 22.41
CA GLU A 57 -23.73 -22.54 23.71
C GLU A 57 -24.73 -23.03 24.77
N PRO A 58 -24.34 -23.86 25.75
CA PRO A 58 -25.21 -24.10 26.88
C PRO A 58 -25.42 -22.75 27.58
N CYS A 59 -26.66 -22.29 27.63
CA CYS A 59 -27.09 -21.06 28.30
C CYS A 59 -26.47 -20.98 29.71
N SER A 60 -25.35 -20.29 29.84
CA SER A 60 -24.75 -19.98 31.13
C SER A 60 -25.45 -18.72 31.64
N LYS A 61 -26.45 -18.93 32.50
CA LYS A 61 -27.07 -17.85 33.27
C LYS A 61 -26.02 -17.26 34.21
N PHE A 62 -25.35 -16.21 33.77
CA PHE A 62 -24.50 -15.41 34.65
C PHE A 62 -25.39 -14.59 35.60
N ARG A 63 -25.27 -14.89 36.90
CA ARG A 63 -25.82 -14.04 37.96
C ARG A 63 -24.72 -13.13 38.46
N PHE A 64 -25.00 -11.84 38.49
CA PHE A 64 -24.18 -10.86 39.22
C PHE A 64 -24.86 -10.60 40.56
N SER A 65 -24.08 -10.73 41.64
CA SER A 65 -24.42 -10.32 43.00
C SER A 65 -24.13 -8.83 43.20
#